data_AF-A0A7S1L5E8-F1
#
_entry.id   AF-A0A7S1L5E8-F1
#
_cell.length_a   1.000
_cell.length_b   1.000
_cell.length_c   1.000
_cell.angle_alpha   90.00
_cell.angle_beta   90.00
_cell.angle_gamma   90.00
#
_symmetry.space_group_name_H-M   'P 1'
#
loop_
_entity.id
_entity.type
_entity.pdbx_description
1 polymer ?
#
loop_
_entity_poly.entity_id
_entity_poly.type
_entity_poly.pdbx_seq_one_letter_code
_entity_poly.pdbx_strand_id
1 'polypeptide(L)'
;MDSDVLDGSESVVSAASTTSPRGVRLIDRDRVCVVCRVRPFNARELSLSGQSPPRSVVDMEDATVLLRDPTQRYELREQYTFDACFWSVPPWQQDSVASFATQEDVYNEVGAPAVAAALEGVNASVFA
;
A
#
# COMPACT_ATOMS: atom_id res chain seq x y z
N MET A 1 33.76 11.63 -36.88
CA MET A 1 32.45 11.18 -37.39
C MET A 1 31.75 10.55 -36.22
N ASP A 2 31.30 11.43 -35.34
CA ASP A 2 30.41 11.18 -34.22
C ASP A 2 29.16 10.45 -34.72
N SER A 3 28.77 9.43 -33.98
CA SER A 3 27.47 8.78 -34.12
C SER A 3 26.98 8.54 -32.71
N ASP A 4 26.26 9.54 -32.21
CA ASP A 4 25.56 9.53 -30.93
C ASP A 4 24.64 8.31 -30.85
N VAL A 5 24.96 7.41 -29.93
CA VAL A 5 24.03 6.39 -29.45
C VAL A 5 23.14 7.09 -28.43
N LEU A 6 21.91 7.39 -28.84
CA LEU A 6 20.88 7.93 -27.97
C LEU A 6 20.50 6.88 -26.92
N ASP A 7 21.04 7.05 -25.72
CA ASP A 7 20.62 6.38 -24.49
C ASP A 7 19.22 6.88 -24.11
N GLY A 8 18.21 6.11 -24.50
CA GLY A 8 16.82 6.31 -24.09
C GLY A 8 16.63 5.84 -22.65
N SER A 9 17.20 6.56 -21.70
CA SER A 9 16.81 6.44 -20.29
C SER A 9 15.47 7.18 -20.11
N GLU A 10 14.37 6.44 -20.24
CA GLU A 10 13.08 6.90 -19.72
C GLU A 10 13.24 7.11 -18.22
N SER A 11 13.36 8.38 -17.82
CA SER A 11 13.32 8.80 -16.43
C SER A 11 11.96 8.38 -15.86
N VAL A 12 11.96 7.29 -15.10
CA VAL A 12 10.86 6.97 -14.19
C VAL A 12 10.78 8.13 -13.22
N VAL A 13 9.82 9.02 -13.45
CA VAL A 13 9.49 10.12 -12.55
C VAL A 13 8.99 9.50 -11.27
N SER A 14 9.90 9.30 -10.31
CA SER A 14 9.54 9.01 -8.93
C SER A 14 8.69 10.19 -8.45
N ALA A 15 7.40 9.92 -8.19
CA ALA A 15 6.47 10.91 -7.68
C ALA A 15 6.98 11.36 -6.31
N ALA A 16 7.77 12.43 -6.30
CA ALA A 16 8.27 13.04 -5.09
C ALA A 16 7.06 13.48 -4.25
N SER A 17 6.94 12.85 -3.10
CA SER A 17 5.93 13.20 -2.10
C SER A 17 6.18 14.65 -1.68
N THR A 18 5.34 15.57 -2.11
CA THR A 18 5.48 16.98 -1.76
C THR A 18 4.98 17.14 -0.33
N THR A 19 5.92 17.25 0.61
CA THR A 19 5.64 17.44 2.03
C THR A 19 5.36 18.92 2.30
N SER A 20 4.19 19.20 2.89
CA SER A 20 3.81 20.53 3.36
C SER A 20 4.78 21.04 4.44
N PRO A 21 4.92 22.37 4.66
CA PRO A 21 5.71 22.95 5.76
C PRO A 21 5.36 22.42 7.16
N ARG A 22 4.25 21.69 7.32
CA ARG A 22 3.86 20.99 8.56
C ARG A 22 4.22 19.49 8.60
N GLY A 23 5.01 18.99 7.65
CA GLY A 23 5.37 17.57 7.59
C GLY A 23 4.27 16.64 7.07
N VAL A 24 3.15 17.20 6.59
CA VAL A 24 2.01 16.43 6.08
C VAL A 24 2.19 16.17 4.59
N ARG A 25 2.08 14.92 4.16
CA ARG A 25 2.07 14.54 2.75
C ARG A 25 0.85 15.18 2.07
N LEU A 26 1.07 15.96 1.02
CA LEU A 26 -0.05 16.53 0.26
C LEU A 26 -0.66 15.43 -0.63
N ILE A 27 -1.95 15.18 -0.46
CA ILE A 27 -2.72 14.40 -1.43
C ILE A 27 -2.87 15.27 -2.68
N ASP A 28 -2.51 14.71 -3.83
CA ASP A 28 -2.78 15.32 -5.13
C ASP A 28 -4.28 15.58 -5.25
N ARG A 29 -4.64 16.86 -5.36
CA ARG A 29 -6.04 17.31 -5.36
C ARG A 29 -6.76 16.99 -6.66
N ASP A 30 -6.01 16.64 -7.71
CA ASP A 30 -6.56 16.42 -9.04
C ASP A 30 -6.89 14.94 -9.30
N ARG A 31 -6.66 14.04 -8.33
CA ARG A 31 -7.03 12.62 -8.44
C ARG A 31 -7.54 12.03 -7.13
N VAL A 32 -8.31 10.95 -7.25
CA VAL A 32 -8.75 10.16 -6.10
C VAL A 32 -7.58 9.30 -5.61
N CYS A 33 -7.26 9.41 -4.33
CA CYS A 33 -6.29 8.53 -3.67
C CYS A 33 -6.96 7.20 -3.31
N VAL A 34 -6.37 6.09 -3.75
CA VAL A 34 -6.84 4.73 -3.49
C VAL A 34 -5.79 4.00 -2.68
N VAL A 35 -6.18 3.53 -1.51
CA VAL A 35 -5.29 2.79 -0.60
C VAL A 35 -5.82 1.39 -0.33
N CYS A 36 -4.91 0.43 -0.14
CA CYS A 36 -5.26 -0.93 0.24
C CYS A 36 -4.76 -1.24 1.65
N ARG A 37 -5.54 -1.98 2.44
CA ARG A 37 -5.11 -2.44 3.77
C ARG A 37 -5.45 -3.91 3.99
N VAL A 38 -4.44 -4.71 4.30
CA VAL A 38 -4.60 -6.12 4.66
C VAL A 38 -4.67 -6.24 6.17
N ARG A 39 -5.74 -6.85 6.66
CA ARG A 39 -5.97 -7.10 8.09
C ARG A 39 -5.33 -8.42 8.55
N PRO A 40 -5.05 -8.58 9.86
CA PRO A 40 -4.71 -9.87 10.44
C PRO A 40 -5.77 -10.95 10.17
N PHE A 41 -5.36 -12.21 10.32
CA PHE A 41 -6.30 -13.32 10.34
C PHE A 41 -7.23 -13.22 11.55
N ASN A 42 -8.52 -13.46 11.31
CA ASN A 42 -9.52 -13.58 12.36
C ASN A 42 -9.57 -15.01 12.93
N ALA A 43 -10.27 -15.19 14.06
CA ALA A 43 -10.34 -16.48 14.74
C ALA A 43 -10.88 -17.62 13.86
N ARG A 44 -11.84 -17.32 12.96
CA ARG A 44 -12.39 -18.31 12.04
C ARG A 44 -11.35 -18.77 11.03
N GLU A 45 -10.61 -17.84 10.42
CA GLU A 45 -9.54 -18.12 9.46
C GLU A 45 -8.44 -18.97 10.08
N LEU A 46 -8.04 -18.65 11.32
CA LEU A 46 -7.06 -19.42 12.09
C LEU A 46 -7.57 -20.83 12.44
N SER A 47 -8.87 -21.00 12.69
CA SER A 47 -9.44 -22.32 13.02
C SER A 47 -9.59 -23.23 11.80
N LEU A 48 -9.82 -22.64 10.62
CA LEU A 48 -10.04 -23.35 9.36
C LEU A 48 -8.75 -23.56 8.57
N SER A 49 -7.66 -22.86 8.94
CA SER A 49 -6.38 -23.09 8.31
C SER A 49 -5.89 -24.50 8.65
N GLY A 50 -6.06 -25.44 7.70
CA GLY A 50 -5.46 -26.77 7.78
C GLY A 50 -3.93 -26.78 7.69
N GLN A 51 -3.31 -25.58 7.62
CA GLN A 51 -1.88 -25.34 7.61
C GLN A 51 -1.50 -24.57 8.88
N SER A 52 -0.42 -25.01 9.54
CA SER A 52 0.17 -24.32 10.69
C SER A 52 1.63 -23.99 10.35
N PRO A 53 2.01 -22.71 10.18
CA PRO A 53 1.18 -21.50 10.32
C PRO A 53 0.19 -21.28 9.14
N PRO A 54 -0.88 -20.48 9.35
CA PRO A 54 -1.78 -20.04 8.29
C PRO A 54 -1.03 -19.16 7.27
N ARG A 55 -1.35 -19.31 5.98
CA ARG A 55 -0.71 -18.53 4.90
C ARG A 55 -1.73 -17.76 4.09
N SER A 56 -1.54 -16.44 4.00
CA SER A 56 -2.41 -15.53 3.25
C SER A 56 -2.22 -15.73 1.75
N VAL A 57 -3.31 -15.62 0.99
CA VAL A 57 -3.26 -15.52 -0.48
C VAL A 57 -2.90 -14.11 -0.94
N VAL A 58 -2.96 -13.13 -0.04
CA VAL A 58 -2.56 -11.75 -0.28
C VAL A 58 -1.19 -11.51 0.32
N ASP A 59 -0.33 -10.87 -0.46
CA ASP A 59 1.00 -10.40 -0.07
C ASP A 59 1.19 -8.96 -0.57
N MET A 60 2.19 -8.26 -0.06
CA MET A 60 2.44 -6.85 -0.40
C MET A 60 3.93 -6.59 -0.62
N GLU A 61 4.20 -5.79 -1.65
CA GLU A 61 5.53 -5.25 -1.95
C GLU A 61 5.35 -3.76 -2.29
N ASP A 62 5.90 -2.89 -1.45
CA ASP A 62 5.71 -1.43 -1.52
C ASP A 62 4.22 -1.04 -1.62
N ALA A 63 3.84 -0.35 -2.71
CA ALA A 63 2.47 0.06 -2.99
C ALA A 63 1.70 -0.94 -3.86
N THR A 64 2.21 -2.18 -4.00
CA THR A 64 1.62 -3.23 -4.84
C THR A 64 1.11 -4.39 -3.98
N VAL A 65 -0.14 -4.78 -4.23
CA VAL A 65 -0.76 -5.98 -3.69
C VAL A 65 -0.55 -7.14 -4.66
N LEU A 66 -0.08 -8.26 -4.13
CA LEU A 66 0.19 -9.49 -4.85
C LEU A 66 -0.85 -10.56 -4.44
N LEU A 67 -1.62 -11.06 -5.40
CA LEU A 67 -2.53 -12.19 -5.19
C LEU A 67 -1.84 -13.48 -5.62
N ARG A 68 -1.73 -14.42 -4.69
CA ARG A 68 -1.07 -15.72 -4.85
C ARG A 68 -2.08 -16.84 -4.94
N ASP A 69 -1.86 -17.81 -5.83
CA ASP A 69 -2.75 -18.97 -5.99
C ASP A 69 -2.41 -20.10 -5.00
N PRO A 70 -3.29 -20.42 -4.02
CA PRO A 70 -3.01 -21.47 -3.05
C PRO A 70 -2.99 -22.88 -3.67
N THR A 71 -3.58 -23.08 -4.85
CA THR A 71 -3.58 -24.37 -5.58
C THR A 71 -2.30 -24.57 -6.39
N GLN A 72 -1.65 -23.48 -6.80
CA GLN A 72 -0.40 -23.46 -7.56
C GLN A 72 0.77 -23.04 -6.69
N ARG A 73 0.92 -23.65 -5.51
CA ARG A 73 2.05 -23.43 -4.58
C ARG A 73 2.31 -21.95 -4.22
N TYR A 74 1.26 -21.12 -4.20
CA TYR A 74 1.33 -19.67 -3.93
C TYR A 74 2.17 -18.90 -4.97
N GLU A 75 2.18 -19.35 -6.22
CA GLU A 75 2.67 -18.59 -7.36
C GLU A 75 1.85 -17.30 -7.56
N LEU A 76 2.51 -16.26 -8.09
CA LEU A 76 1.87 -14.98 -8.36
C LEU A 76 0.82 -15.17 -9.46
N ARG A 77 -0.42 -14.79 -9.15
CA ARG A 77 -1.55 -14.86 -10.09
C ARG A 77 -1.86 -13.49 -10.69
N GLU A 78 -2.04 -12.49 -9.82
CA GLU A 78 -2.45 -11.13 -10.20
C GLU A 78 -1.75 -10.12 -9.29
N GLN A 79 -1.54 -8.89 -9.78
CA GLN A 79 -0.98 -7.80 -8.99
C GLN A 79 -1.69 -6.48 -9.26
N TYR A 80 -1.81 -5.64 -8.24
CA TYR A 80 -2.50 -4.35 -8.31
C TYR A 80 -1.71 -3.28 -7.56
N THR A 81 -1.47 -2.14 -8.19
CA THR A 81 -0.75 -1.01 -7.59
C THR A 81 -1.73 0.06 -7.13
N PHE A 82 -1.49 0.59 -5.94
CA PHE A 82 -2.30 1.60 -5.26
C PHE A 82 -1.44 2.84 -4.94
N ASP A 83 -2.06 3.89 -4.41
CA ASP A 83 -1.31 5.05 -3.90
C ASP A 83 -0.53 4.71 -2.61
N ALA A 84 -1.10 3.83 -1.79
CA ALA A 84 -0.44 3.25 -0.62
C ALA A 84 -1.02 1.87 -0.27
N CYS A 85 -0.19 1.02 0.33
CA CYS A 85 -0.58 -0.30 0.84
C CYS A 85 -0.17 -0.44 2.31
N PHE A 86 -1.09 -0.95 3.14
CA PHE A 86 -0.87 -1.13 4.56
C PHE A 86 -0.97 -2.61 4.93
N TRP A 87 0.14 -3.18 5.40
CA TRP A 87 0.16 -4.55 5.91
C TRP A 87 -0.03 -4.54 7.43
N SER A 88 -1.24 -4.86 7.90
CA SER A 88 -1.52 -4.94 9.34
C SER A 88 -1.51 -6.37 9.88
N VAL A 89 -0.92 -7.34 9.17
CA VAL A 89 -0.74 -8.69 9.72
C VAL A 89 0.53 -8.70 10.57
N PRO A 90 0.45 -9.09 11.85
CA PRO A 90 1.62 -9.05 12.70
C PRO A 90 2.62 -10.17 12.34
N PRO A 91 3.93 -9.96 12.59
CA PRO A 91 4.96 -10.95 12.25
C PRO A 91 4.74 -12.34 12.87
N TRP A 92 4.16 -12.40 14.07
CA TRP A 92 3.85 -13.68 14.72
C TRP A 92 2.71 -14.48 14.05
N GLN A 93 1.92 -13.87 13.17
CA GLN A 93 0.93 -14.57 12.36
C GLN A 93 1.49 -14.97 10.99
N GLN A 94 2.22 -14.07 10.34
CA GLN A 94 2.82 -14.32 9.03
C GLN A 94 3.98 -13.36 8.79
N ASP A 95 5.14 -13.90 8.39
CA ASP A 95 6.26 -13.11 7.88
C ASP A 95 5.89 -12.49 6.52
N SER A 96 6.22 -11.21 6.36
CA SER A 96 6.05 -10.47 5.10
C SER A 96 7.24 -9.54 4.90
N VAL A 97 7.50 -9.19 3.64
CA VAL A 97 8.47 -8.14 3.28
C VAL A 97 7.92 -6.76 3.64
N ALA A 98 6.59 -6.60 3.62
CA ALA A 98 5.93 -5.36 4.01
C ALA A 98 6.03 -5.14 5.53
N SER A 99 6.35 -3.91 5.92
CA SER A 99 6.38 -3.52 7.33
C SER A 99 4.97 -3.48 7.94
N PHE A 100 4.89 -3.81 9.23
CA PHE A 100 3.63 -3.76 9.96
C PHE A 100 3.12 -2.31 10.06
N ALA A 101 1.92 -2.06 9.53
CA ALA A 101 1.24 -0.79 9.54
C ALA A 101 0.22 -0.70 10.68
N THR A 102 0.39 0.32 11.52
CA THR A 102 -0.47 0.65 12.66
C THR A 102 -1.66 1.53 12.25
N GLN A 103 -2.56 1.80 13.21
CA GLN A 103 -3.61 2.81 13.01
C GLN A 103 -3.04 4.22 12.85
N GLU A 104 -1.92 4.51 13.50
CA GLU A 104 -1.26 5.81 13.41
C GLU A 104 -0.69 6.03 12.01
N ASP A 105 -0.09 5.00 11.41
CA ASP A 105 0.41 5.06 10.03
C ASP A 105 -0.72 5.35 9.03
N VAL A 106 -1.85 4.65 9.17
CA VAL A 106 -3.04 4.88 8.33
C VAL A 106 -3.61 6.28 8.54
N TYR A 107 -3.66 6.77 9.78
CA TYR A 107 -4.10 8.13 10.08
C TYR A 107 -3.16 9.16 9.46
N ASN A 108 -1.85 9.02 9.60
CA ASN A 108 -0.88 9.98 9.10
C ASN A 108 -0.91 10.06 7.56
N GLU A 109 -1.13 8.94 6.87
CA GLU A 109 -1.16 8.90 5.41
C GLU A 109 -2.52 9.31 4.81
N VAL A 110 -3.64 8.93 5.43
CA VAL A 110 -5.00 9.15 4.86
C VAL A 110 -5.81 10.18 5.64
N GLY A 111 -5.77 10.10 6.97
CA GLY A 111 -6.59 10.94 7.85
C GLY A 111 -6.06 12.37 8.01
N ALA A 112 -4.77 12.53 8.26
CA ALA A 112 -4.15 13.83 8.50
C ALA A 112 -4.28 14.77 7.29
N PRO A 113 -4.08 14.32 6.02
CA PRO A 113 -4.33 15.17 4.86
C PRO A 113 -5.82 15.54 4.69
N ALA A 114 -6.74 14.62 5.00
CA ALA A 114 -8.18 14.91 4.95
C ALA A 114 -8.58 15.97 5.98
N VAL A 115 -8.03 15.89 7.20
CA VAL A 115 -8.22 16.91 8.25
C VAL A 115 -7.61 18.25 7.82
N ALA A 116 -6.41 18.24 7.24
CA ALA A 116 -5.77 19.46 6.75
C ALA A 116 -6.60 20.14 5.65
N ALA A 117 -7.14 19.36 4.69
CA ALA A 117 -8.04 19.86 3.66
C ALA A 117 -9.29 20.51 4.27
N ALA A 118 -9.92 19.88 5.28
CA ALA A 118 -11.07 20.45 5.97
C ALA A 118 -10.74 21.79 6.66
N LEU A 119 -9.55 21.91 7.28
CA LEU A 119 -9.09 23.15 7.92
C LEU A 119 -8.78 24.26 6.92
N GLU A 120 -8.42 23.91 5.69
CA GLU A 120 -8.24 24.85 4.57
C GLU A 120 -9.58 25.23 3.89
N GLY A 121 -10.70 24.68 4.36
CA GLY A 121 -12.03 24.94 3.81
C GLY A 121 -12.37 24.10 2.58
N VAL A 122 -11.63 23.02 2.33
CA VAL A 122 -11.88 22.08 1.24
C VAL A 122 -12.69 20.89 1.76
N ASN A 123 -13.70 20.46 1.01
CA ASN A 123 -14.46 19.25 1.33
C ASN A 123 -13.59 18.02 1.14
N ALA A 124 -13.44 17.21 2.19
CA ALA A 124 -12.72 15.95 2.17
C ALA A 124 -13.65 14.80 2.56
N SER A 125 -13.43 13.62 1.97
CA SER A 125 -14.16 12.40 2.32
C SER A 125 -13.22 11.19 2.30
N VAL A 126 -13.44 10.26 3.22
CA VAL A 126 -12.74 8.97 3.29
C VAL A 126 -13.81 7.88 3.34
N PHE A 127 -13.68 6.88 2.48
CA PHE A 127 -14.60 5.75 2.40
C PHE A 127 -13.85 4.43 2.64
N ALA A 128 -14.45 3.52 3.39
CA ALA A 128 -13.93 2.21 3.74
C ALA A 128 -15.02 1.14 3.60
#